data_AF-A0A371E4E7-F1
#
_entry.id   AF-A0A371E4E7-F1
#
_cell.length_a   1.000
_cell.length_b   1.000
_cell.length_c   1.000
_cell.angle_alpha   90.00
_cell.angle_beta   90.00
_cell.angle_gamma   90.00
#
_symmetry.space_group_name_H-M   'P 1'
#
loop_
_entity.id
_entity.type
_entity.pdbx_description
1 polymer ?
#
loop_
_entity_poly.entity_id
_entity_poly.type
_entity_poly.pdbx_seq_one_letter_code
_entity_poly.pdbx_strand_id
1 'polypeptide(L)'
;MDRYQRVEKPKAESPIKENEIRVTTQGRMRNYITYATTLLQEKGSSEIVLKAMGRAINKTVMIAELIKRRIVGLHQNTLIGSTDITDTWEPLEEGLLPYGLLFLLFYLIKYSLRSFI
;
A
#
# COMPACT_ATOMS: atom_id res chain seq x y z
N MET A 1 15.58 24.92 -12.01
CA MET A 1 14.86 23.66 -12.33
C MET A 1 13.44 24.04 -12.74
N ASP A 2 13.30 24.98 -13.67
CA ASP A 2 12.05 25.74 -13.90
C ASP A 2 11.40 25.39 -15.26
N ARG A 3 11.85 24.31 -15.90
CA ARG A 3 11.51 23.97 -17.30
C ARG A 3 10.70 22.69 -17.46
N TYR A 4 10.22 22.11 -16.36
CA TYR A 4 9.45 20.87 -16.37
C TYR A 4 8.20 21.02 -15.51
N GLN A 5 7.05 20.62 -16.07
CA GLN A 5 5.81 20.52 -15.31
C GLN A 5 5.56 19.04 -14.98
N ARG A 6 5.27 18.76 -13.70
CA ARG A 6 4.86 17.41 -13.30
C ARG A 6 3.49 17.14 -13.89
N VAL A 7 3.39 16.09 -14.71
CA VAL A 7 2.10 15.63 -15.23
C VAL A 7 1.77 14.31 -14.55
N GLU A 8 0.80 14.37 -13.63
CA GLU A 8 0.26 13.16 -13.01
C GLU A 8 -0.55 12.41 -14.05
N LYS A 9 0.09 11.44 -14.72
CA LYS A 9 -0.68 10.45 -15.49
C LYS A 9 -1.51 9.64 -14.49
N PRO A 10 -2.81 9.44 -14.74
CA PRO A 10 -3.64 8.59 -13.90
C PRO A 10 -3.03 7.20 -13.89
N LYS A 11 -2.59 6.74 -12.72
CA LYS A 11 -2.15 5.36 -12.54
C LYS A 11 -3.29 4.47 -13.03
N ALA A 12 -2.96 3.40 -13.76
CA ALA A 12 -3.89 2.31 -13.96
C ALA A 12 -4.19 1.72 -12.58
N GLU A 13 -5.22 2.25 -11.92
CA GLU A 13 -5.65 1.76 -10.62
C GLU A 13 -6.22 0.37 -10.84
N SER A 14 -5.40 -0.64 -10.59
CA SER A 14 -5.91 -1.99 -10.46
C SER A 14 -7.01 -1.97 -9.40
N PRO A 15 -8.20 -2.54 -9.68
CA PRO A 15 -9.34 -2.49 -8.77
C PRO A 15 -8.92 -2.96 -7.38
N ILE A 16 -9.25 -2.15 -6.36
CA ILE A 16 -8.95 -2.45 -4.97
C ILE A 16 -9.84 -3.63 -4.56
N LYS A 17 -9.22 -4.76 -4.23
CA LYS A 17 -9.95 -5.92 -3.71
C LYS A 17 -10.56 -5.56 -2.35
N GLU A 18 -11.70 -6.17 -2.01
CA GLU A 18 -12.39 -5.90 -0.74
C GLU A 18 -11.52 -6.23 0.49
N ASN A 19 -10.61 -7.21 0.37
CA ASN A 19 -9.69 -7.58 1.43
C ASN A 19 -8.35 -6.81 1.41
N GLU A 20 -8.20 -5.81 0.54
CA GLU A 20 -7.00 -4.99 0.42
C GLU A 20 -7.15 -3.66 1.15
N ILE A 21 -6.22 -3.39 2.09
CA ILE A 21 -6.14 -2.14 2.83
C ILE A 21 -4.86 -1.42 2.42
N ARG A 22 -5.01 -0.30 1.71
CA ARG A 22 -3.88 0.57 1.34
C ARG A 22 -3.61 1.58 2.45
N VAL A 23 -2.47 1.45 3.12
CA VAL A 23 -2.06 2.35 4.19
C VAL A 23 -1.33 3.54 3.60
N THR A 24 -1.85 4.73 3.89
CA THR A 24 -1.24 6.01 3.47
C THR A 24 -0.55 6.72 4.62
N THR A 25 0.40 7.61 4.28
CA THR A 25 1.15 8.40 5.27
C THR A 25 0.25 9.36 6.06
N GLN A 26 -0.83 9.88 5.48
CA GLN A 26 -1.75 10.81 6.15
C GLN A 26 -2.93 10.12 6.85
N GLY A 27 -3.31 8.91 6.43
CA GLY A 27 -4.48 8.25 7.02
C GLY A 27 -4.32 7.89 8.50
N ARG A 28 -5.44 7.93 9.23
CA ARG A 28 -5.49 7.68 10.67
C ARG A 28 -5.41 6.19 10.98
N MET A 29 -4.50 5.81 11.89
CA MET A 29 -4.26 4.41 12.27
C MET A 29 -5.53 3.69 12.73
N ARG A 30 -6.36 4.34 13.55
CA ARG A 30 -7.60 3.76 14.08
C ARG A 30 -8.50 3.24 12.97
N ASN A 31 -8.64 3.98 11.87
CA ASN A 31 -9.53 3.61 10.78
C ASN A 31 -9.09 2.29 10.12
N TYR A 32 -7.80 2.12 9.88
CA TYR A 32 -7.27 0.89 9.30
C TYR A 32 -7.47 -0.31 10.22
N ILE A 33 -7.24 -0.13 11.52
CA ILE A 33 -7.41 -1.21 12.51
C ILE A 33 -8.88 -1.59 12.61
N THR A 34 -9.79 -0.61 12.72
CA THR A 34 -11.23 -0.87 12.78
C THR A 34 -11.69 -1.62 11.53
N TYR A 35 -11.31 -1.15 10.33
CA TYR A 35 -11.70 -1.79 9.09
C TYR A 35 -11.16 -3.22 8.96
N ALA A 36 -9.88 -3.44 9.29
CA ALA A 36 -9.28 -4.77 9.32
C ALA A 36 -10.01 -5.71 10.30
N THR A 37 -10.40 -5.19 11.46
CA THR A 37 -11.13 -5.95 12.48
C THR A 37 -12.52 -6.34 11.98
N THR A 38 -13.27 -5.41 11.39
CA THR A 38 -14.57 -5.67 10.76
C THR A 38 -14.46 -6.71 9.63
N LEU A 39 -13.43 -6.63 8.78
CA LEU A 39 -13.21 -7.62 7.72
C LEU A 39 -13.01 -9.04 8.29
N LEU A 40 -12.15 -9.19 9.30
CA LEU A 40 -11.80 -10.49 9.87
C LEU A 40 -12.87 -11.06 10.79
N GLN A 41 -13.55 -10.23 11.59
CA GLN A 41 -14.50 -10.69 12.62
C GLN A 41 -15.97 -10.61 12.20
N GLU A 42 -16.39 -9.51 11.56
CA GLU A 42 -17.81 -9.30 11.23
C GLU A 42 -18.15 -9.89 9.86
N LYS A 43 -17.30 -9.65 8.86
CA LYS A 43 -17.49 -10.18 7.49
C LYS A 43 -16.94 -11.59 7.31
N GLY A 44 -16.19 -12.12 8.27
CA GLY A 44 -15.61 -13.47 8.21
C GLY A 44 -14.58 -13.65 7.08
N SER A 45 -13.90 -12.59 6.64
CA SER A 45 -12.85 -12.70 5.64
C SER A 45 -11.71 -13.55 6.18
N SER A 46 -11.26 -14.54 5.41
CA SER A 46 -10.17 -15.43 5.81
C SER A 46 -8.78 -14.80 5.69
N GLU A 47 -8.67 -13.69 4.97
CA GLU A 47 -7.41 -12.99 4.76
C GLU A 47 -7.62 -11.47 4.62
N ILE A 48 -6.62 -10.70 5.03
CA ILE A 48 -6.50 -9.28 4.75
C ILE A 48 -5.11 -8.97 4.19
N VAL A 49 -5.01 -8.00 3.30
CA VAL A 49 -3.74 -7.58 2.68
C VAL A 49 -3.50 -6.12 2.99
N LEU A 50 -2.49 -5.82 3.82
CA LEU A 50 -2.02 -4.46 4.04
C LEU A 50 -0.95 -4.12 3.00
N LYS A 51 -1.19 -3.08 2.20
CA LYS A 51 -0.23 -2.56 1.23
C LYS A 51 0.21 -1.16 1.62
N ALA A 52 1.51 -0.90 1.51
CA ALA A 52 2.07 0.41 1.75
C ALA A 52 3.31 0.68 0.91
N MET A 53 3.63 1.96 0.74
CA MET A 53 4.79 2.42 -0.04
C MET A 53 5.55 3.51 0.71
N GLY A 54 6.86 3.54 0.54
CA GLY A 54 7.75 4.57 1.08
C GLY A 54 7.54 4.83 2.59
N ARG A 55 7.26 6.09 2.95
CA ARG A 55 7.10 6.52 4.36
C ARG A 55 5.95 5.83 5.11
N ALA A 56 4.99 5.25 4.40
CA ALA A 56 3.86 4.54 5.02
C ALA A 56 4.23 3.14 5.53
N ILE A 57 5.38 2.58 5.13
CA ILE A 57 5.81 1.22 5.49
C ILE A 57 5.91 1.06 7.02
N ASN A 58 6.60 1.98 7.70
CA ASN A 58 6.77 1.94 9.16
C ASN A 58 5.39 1.93 9.88
N LYS A 59 4.49 2.85 9.48
CA LYS A 59 3.13 2.91 10.01
C LYS A 59 2.38 1.58 9.80
N THR A 60 2.57 0.94 8.65
CA THR A 60 1.88 -0.30 8.30
C THR A 60 2.29 -1.44 9.21
N VAL A 61 3.58 -1.55 9.54
CA VAL A 61 4.09 -2.52 10.53
C VAL A 61 3.41 -2.29 11.89
N MET A 62 3.29 -1.05 12.34
CA MET A 62 2.59 -0.75 13.62
C MET A 62 1.12 -1.17 13.61
N ILE A 63 0.40 -0.90 12.51
CA ILE A 63 -1.00 -1.30 12.35
C ILE A 63 -1.12 -2.84 12.39
N ALA A 64 -0.23 -3.52 11.67
CA ALA A 64 -0.09 -4.97 11.64
C ALA A 64 0.06 -5.57 13.05
N GLU A 65 0.98 -5.05 13.85
CA GLU A 65 1.20 -5.49 15.24
C GLU A 65 -0.02 -5.27 16.13
N LEU A 66 -0.74 -4.16 15.95
CA LEU A 66 -1.96 -3.88 16.73
C LEU A 66 -3.12 -4.80 16.36
N ILE A 67 -3.25 -5.19 15.09
CA ILE A 67 -4.28 -6.14 14.64
C ILE A 67 -4.01 -7.53 15.25
N LYS A 68 -2.77 -8.01 15.20
CA LYS A 68 -2.38 -9.30 15.82
C LYS A 68 -2.63 -9.33 17.33
N ARG A 69 -2.52 -8.20 18.03
CA ARG A 69 -2.85 -8.10 19.46
C ARG A 69 -4.34 -8.18 19.74
N ARG A 70 -5.19 -7.79 18.80
CA ARG A 70 -6.66 -7.82 18.94
C ARG A 70 -7.27 -9.15 18.53
N ILE A 71 -6.67 -9.83 17.56
CA ILE A 71 -7.18 -11.07 16.98
C ILE A 71 -6.08 -12.13 17.12
N VAL A 72 -6.28 -13.04 18.07
CA VAL A 72 -5.40 -14.18 18.31
C VAL A 72 -5.52 -15.20 17.18
N GLY A 73 -4.41 -15.86 16.83
CA GLY A 73 -4.37 -16.91 15.80
C GLY A 73 -4.17 -16.44 14.36
N LEU A 74 -3.88 -15.16 14.12
CA LEU A 74 -3.54 -14.68 12.79
C LEU A 74 -2.14 -15.12 12.36
N HIS A 75 -2.03 -15.74 11.18
CA HIS A 75 -0.76 -16.00 10.54
C HIS A 75 -0.33 -14.81 9.69
N GLN A 76 0.93 -14.40 9.85
CA GLN A 76 1.52 -13.31 9.10
C GLN A 76 2.40 -13.85 7.98
N ASN A 77 2.18 -13.36 6.77
CA ASN A 77 3.11 -13.47 5.66
C ASN A 77 3.55 -12.06 5.22
N THR A 78 4.85 -11.83 5.13
CA THR A 78 5.41 -10.53 4.76
C THR A 78 6.16 -10.67 3.46
N LEU A 79 5.74 -9.89 2.47
CA LEU A 79 6.35 -9.83 1.15
C LEU A 79 6.88 -8.42 0.90
N ILE A 80 8.12 -8.35 0.43
CA ILE A 80 8.79 -7.09 0.09
C ILE A 80 8.96 -7.08 -1.43
N GLY A 81 8.68 -5.93 -2.05
CA GLY A 81 8.82 -5.78 -3.48
C GLY A 81 9.16 -4.35 -3.89
N SER A 82 9.41 -4.18 -5.18
CA SER A 82 9.56 -2.87 -5.81
C SER A 82 8.50 -2.74 -6.89
N THR A 83 7.91 -1.56 -7.01
CA THR A 83 7.00 -1.24 -8.10
C THR A 83 7.52 -0.01 -8.78
N ASP A 84 7.58 -0.10 -10.10
CA ASP A 84 7.90 1.00 -10.97
C ASP A 84 6.72 1.96 -11.00
N ILE A 85 6.88 3.10 -10.31
CA ILE A 85 5.98 4.24 -10.46
C ILE A 85 6.67 5.21 -11.42
N THR A 86 6.04 5.46 -12.55
CA THR A 86 6.54 6.40 -13.55
C THR A 86 5.87 7.75 -13.36
N ASP A 87 6.53 8.68 -12.70
CA ASP A 87 6.14 10.09 -12.74
C ASP A 87 6.64 10.67 -14.07
N THR A 88 5.72 11.15 -14.92
CA THR A 88 6.06 11.73 -16.22
C THR A 88 6.24 13.23 -16.07
N TRP A 89 7.38 13.75 -16.53
CA TRP A 89 7.66 15.17 -16.58
C TRP A 89 7.61 15.64 -18.02
N GLU A 90 6.73 16.59 -18.32
CA GLU A 90 6.64 17.20 -19.64
C GLU A 90 7.51 18.48 -19.66
N PRO A 91 8.38 18.64 -20.67
CA PRO A 91 9.18 19.84 -20.82
C PRO A 91 8.34 21.02 -21.32
N LEU A 92 8.65 22.22 -20.85
CA LEU A 92 8.00 23.47 -21.24
C LEU A 92 8.62 24.11 -22.52
N GLU A 93 9.72 23.58 -23.04
CA GLU A 93 10.42 24.06 -24.25
C GLU A 93 10.46 22.97 -25.33
N GLU A 94 10.21 23.34 -26.60
CA GLU A 94 10.32 22.44 -27.76
C GLU A 94 11.78 21.97 -27.93
N GLY A 95 12.00 20.64 -27.87
CA GLY A 95 13.31 20.01 -28.12
C GLY A 95 13.89 19.15 -26.98
N LEU A 96 13.23 19.09 -25.81
CA LEU A 96 13.66 18.27 -24.66
C LEU A 96 12.96 16.91 -24.62
N LEU A 97 13.69 15.87 -24.19
CA LEU A 97 13.12 14.53 -24.00
C LEU A 97 12.45 14.42 -22.61
N PRO A 98 11.31 13.71 -22.49
CA PRO A 98 10.67 13.45 -21.21
C PRO A 98 11.58 12.61 -20.30
N TYR A 99 11.67 12.97 -19.02
CA TYR A 99 12.45 12.23 -18.02
C TYR A 99 11.51 11.50 -17.05
N GLY A 100 11.77 10.22 -16.80
CA GLY A 100 11.05 9.41 -15.83
C GLY A 100 11.98 8.95 -14.72
N LEU A 101 11.70 9.36 -13.48
CA LEU A 101 12.39 8.84 -12.31
C LEU A 101 11.68 7.56 -11.86
N LEU A 102 12.43 6.47 -11.77
CA LEU A 102 11.97 5.16 -11.32
C LEU A 102 12.39 4.93 -9.85
N PHE A 103 11.71 3.98 -9.21
CA PHE A 103 11.95 3.43 -7.87
C PHE A 103 11.11 4.00 -6.71
N LEU A 104 10.05 3.25 -6.38
CA LEU A 104 9.45 3.23 -5.04
C LEU A 104 9.44 1.78 -4.53
N LEU A 105 10.05 1.56 -3.35
CA LEU A 105 9.87 0.32 -2.59
C LEU A 105 8.42 0.25 -2.07
N PHE A 106 7.75 -0.88 -2.32
CA PHE A 106 6.47 -1.19 -1.70
C PHE A 106 6.62 -2.38 -0.74
N TYR A 107 5.84 -2.34 0.33
CA TYR A 107 5.79 -3.37 1.36
C TYR A 107 4.38 -3.94 1.39
N LEU A 108 4.28 -5.26 1.31
CA LEU A 108 3.02 -5.98 1.32
C LEU A 108 3.00 -6.94 2.52
N ILE A 109 2.19 -6.64 3.52
CA ILE A 109 1.92 -7.56 4.62
C ILE A 109 0.60 -8.26 4.32
N LYS A 110 0.65 -9.56 4.05
CA LYS A 110 -0.53 -10.40 3.90
C LYS A 110 -0.79 -11.14 5.21
N TYR A 111 -1.98 -11.01 5.76
CA TYR A 111 -2.44 -11.82 6.88
C TYR A 111 -3.43 -12.86 6.39
N SER A 112 -3.29 -14.10 6.85
CA SER A 112 -4.25 -15.17 6.58
C SER A 112 -4.60 -15.87 7.90
N LEU A 113 -5.88 -16.22 8.06
CA LEU A 113 -6.41 -17.05 9.15
C LEU A 113 -6.19 -18.56 8.88
N ARG A 114 -5.62 -18.95 7.73
CA ARG A 114 -5.34 -20.36 7.46
C ARG A 114 -4.07 -20.82 8.16
N SER A 115 -4.21 -21.83 9.02
CA SER A 115 -3.15 -22.77 9.36
C SER A 115 -2.52 -23.29 8.08
N PHE A 116 -1.21 -23.10 7.92
CA PHE A 116 -0.42 -23.90 6.99
C PHE A 116 -0.31 -25.31 7.59
N ILE A 117 -1.23 -26.19 7.19
CA ILE A 117 -0.98 -27.64 7.10
C ILE A 117 -0.95 -27.96 5.61
#